data_AF-A0A7K2P6Q6-F1
#
_entry.id   AF-A0A7K2P6Q6-F1
#
_cell.length_a   1.000
_cell.length_b   1.000
_cell.length_c   1.000
_cell.angle_alpha   90.00
_cell.angle_beta   90.00
_cell.angle_gamma   90.00
#
_symmetry.space_group_name_H-M   'P 1'
#
loop_
_entity.id
_entity.type
_entity.pdbx_description
1 polymer ?
#
loop_
_entity_poly.entity_id
_entity_poly.type
_entity_poly.pdbx_seq_one_letter_code
_entity_poly.pdbx_strand_id
1 'polypeptide(L)'
;VLDQGWYPDGLMTAPTDEALVRDIELAMAAGFNGARLHQKVFEERFLHHADRLGYLVWGEFGDWGCETGGSSGDNQKPDASYVAQWLEALERDYSHPSIIGWCPLNETYQKLHDRITQLDDVTRAMFLATKAMDTTRPVVDASGYAHRVAETDIYDSHNYEQDP
;
A
#
# COMPACT_ATOMS: atom_id res chain seq x y z
N VAL A 1 12.84 1.89 -1.04
CA VAL A 1 12.96 0.94 0.10
C VAL A 1 11.57 0.58 0.62
N LEU A 2 11.41 -0.49 1.40
CA LEU A 2 10.15 -0.76 2.10
C LEU A 2 10.18 -0.10 3.48
N ASP A 3 9.17 0.71 3.80
CA ASP A 3 9.06 1.37 5.10
C ASP A 3 7.88 0.80 5.89
N GLN A 4 8.17 0.14 7.00
CA GLN A 4 7.16 -0.46 7.89
C GLN A 4 6.50 0.58 8.80
N GLY A 5 7.13 1.74 9.00
CA GLY A 5 6.72 2.74 9.99
C GLY A 5 6.66 2.17 11.40
N TRP A 6 7.68 1.40 11.79
CA TRP A 6 7.78 0.76 13.10
C TRP A 6 8.55 1.62 14.10
N TYR A 7 7.96 1.81 15.29
CA TYR A 7 8.54 2.55 16.41
C TYR A 7 8.55 1.68 17.68
N PRO A 8 9.64 1.66 18.46
CA PRO A 8 9.77 0.78 19.64
C PRO A 8 8.62 0.89 20.65
N ASP A 9 8.17 2.12 20.95
CA ASP A 9 7.17 2.37 21.98
C ASP A 9 5.74 2.43 21.40
N GLY A 10 5.59 3.02 20.21
CA GLY A 10 4.30 3.26 19.56
C GLY A 10 3.84 2.18 18.58
N LEU A 11 4.67 1.17 18.34
CA LEU A 11 4.52 0.15 17.29
C LEU A 11 4.37 0.77 15.90
N MET A 12 3.17 1.20 15.51
CA MET A 12 2.89 1.80 14.20
C MET A 12 2.64 3.31 14.26
N THR A 13 2.73 3.93 15.44
CA THR A 13 2.55 5.37 15.65
C THR A 13 3.88 6.02 16.02
N ALA A 14 4.25 7.08 15.30
CA ALA A 14 5.48 7.80 15.59
C ALA A 14 5.39 8.55 16.93
N PRO A 15 6.44 8.53 17.78
CA PRO A 15 6.40 9.22 19.06
C PRO A 15 6.48 10.75 18.90
N THR A 16 7.15 11.26 17.87
CA THR A 16 7.30 12.69 17.58
C THR A 16 7.44 12.94 16.07
N ASP A 17 7.30 14.21 15.65
CA ASP A 17 7.53 14.62 14.25
C ASP A 17 8.99 14.43 13.85
N GLU A 18 9.94 14.62 14.77
CA GLU A 18 11.35 14.37 14.51
C GLU A 18 11.63 12.89 14.21
N ALA A 19 10.85 11.95 14.78
CA ALA A 19 10.97 10.54 14.45
C ALA A 19 10.55 10.27 12.99
N LEU A 20 9.46 10.90 12.53
CA LEU A 20 9.01 10.80 11.12
C LEU A 20 10.08 11.35 10.17
N VAL A 21 10.62 12.54 10.46
CA VAL A 21 11.70 13.15 9.66
C VAL A 21 12.94 12.25 9.67
N ARG A 22 13.28 11.67 10.82
CA ARG A 22 14.45 10.82 10.98
C ARG A 22 14.37 9.57 10.10
N ASP A 23 13.21 8.94 9.97
CA ASP A 23 13.05 7.77 9.09
C ASP A 23 13.34 8.13 7.63
N ILE A 24 12.83 9.27 7.16
CA ILE A 24 13.10 9.79 5.81
C ILE A 24 14.60 10.09 5.62
N GLU A 25 15.21 10.81 6.57
CA GLU A 25 16.64 11.16 6.52
C GLU A 25 17.54 9.91 6.51
N LEU A 26 17.20 8.88 7.28
CA LEU A 26 17.96 7.63 7.32
C LEU A 26 17.86 6.89 5.98
N ALA A 27 16.66 6.83 5.39
CA ALA A 27 16.49 6.22 4.07
C ALA A 27 17.28 6.97 2.99
N MET A 28 17.26 8.31 3.01
CA MET A 28 18.05 9.14 2.10
C MET A 28 19.54 9.00 2.33
N ALA A 29 20.00 8.93 3.58
CA ALA A 29 21.41 8.71 3.93
C ALA A 29 21.91 7.32 3.49
N ALA A 30 21.03 6.32 3.44
CA ALA A 30 21.30 5.00 2.87
C ALA A 30 21.30 4.99 1.32
N GLY A 31 20.95 6.11 0.67
CA GLY A 31 20.97 6.27 -0.78
C GLY A 31 19.62 6.04 -1.48
N PHE A 32 18.53 5.85 -0.74
CA PHE A 32 17.19 5.74 -1.33
C PHE A 32 16.58 7.13 -1.58
N ASN A 33 15.79 7.26 -2.64
CA ASN A 33 15.03 8.47 -2.95
C ASN A 33 13.53 8.35 -2.63
N GLY A 34 13.12 7.23 -2.06
CA GLY A 34 11.72 6.98 -1.75
C GLY A 34 11.45 5.63 -1.08
N ALA A 35 10.23 5.51 -0.57
CA ALA A 35 9.74 4.31 0.08
C ALA A 35 8.36 3.87 -0.44
N ARG A 36 8.12 2.56 -0.39
CA ARG A 36 6.77 2.02 -0.34
C ARG A 36 6.35 1.96 1.12
N LEU A 37 5.27 2.65 1.45
CA LEU A 37 4.74 2.75 2.81
C LEU A 37 3.91 1.51 3.10
N HIS A 38 4.39 0.59 3.92
CA HIS A 38 3.90 -0.77 3.93
C HIS A 38 2.64 -0.96 4.80
N GLN A 39 1.62 -1.60 4.22
CA GLN A 39 0.41 -2.15 4.85
C GLN A 39 -0.32 -1.25 5.86
N LYS A 40 -0.26 0.06 5.69
CA LYS A 40 -1.09 1.00 6.46
C LYS A 40 -1.22 2.33 5.74
N VAL A 41 -2.29 3.04 6.07
CA VAL A 41 -2.41 4.47 5.75
C VAL A 41 -1.53 5.24 6.72
N PHE A 42 -0.42 5.78 6.24
CA PHE A 42 0.50 6.56 7.06
C PHE A 42 -0.15 7.87 7.54
N GLU A 43 0.42 8.44 8.60
CA GLU A 43 -0.02 9.73 9.14
C GLU A 43 0.28 10.84 8.13
N GLU A 44 -0.65 11.79 7.94
CA GLU A 44 -0.48 12.92 7.00
C GLU A 44 0.80 13.73 7.29
N ARG A 45 1.24 13.77 8.55
CA ARG A 45 2.51 14.39 8.96
C ARG A 45 3.73 13.78 8.27
N PHE A 46 3.76 12.46 8.07
CA PHE A 46 4.85 11.82 7.32
C PHE A 46 4.88 12.31 5.87
N LEU A 47 3.71 12.37 5.23
CA LEU A 47 3.55 12.84 3.85
C LEU A 47 3.95 14.31 3.71
N HIS A 48 3.58 15.15 4.69
CA HIS A 48 4.02 16.53 4.78
C HIS A 48 5.55 16.65 4.81
N HIS A 49 6.23 15.82 5.59
CA HIS A 49 7.70 15.81 5.65
C HIS A 49 8.31 15.26 4.36
N ALA A 50 7.74 14.21 3.77
CA ALA A 50 8.17 13.67 2.49
C ALA A 50 8.11 14.71 1.36
N ASP A 51 7.01 15.47 1.29
CA ASP A 51 6.86 16.58 0.33
C ASP A 51 7.97 17.63 0.49
N ARG A 52 8.25 18.02 1.73
CA ARG A 52 9.26 19.06 2.04
C ARG A 52 10.69 18.61 1.77
N LEU A 53 10.98 17.34 1.99
CA LEU A 53 12.31 16.76 1.84
C LEU A 53 12.58 16.23 0.42
N GLY A 54 11.54 16.18 -0.44
CA GLY A 54 11.66 15.65 -1.80
C GLY A 54 11.82 14.13 -1.82
N TYR A 55 11.11 13.43 -0.93
CA TYR A 55 11.15 11.98 -0.79
C TYR A 55 9.91 11.35 -1.44
N LEU A 56 10.11 10.43 -2.38
CA LEU A 56 9.02 9.81 -3.11
C LEU A 56 8.37 8.72 -2.27
N VAL A 57 7.03 8.63 -2.30
CA VAL A 57 6.30 7.61 -1.55
C VAL A 57 5.29 6.89 -2.42
N TRP A 58 5.10 5.62 -2.14
CA TRP A 58 3.96 4.86 -2.63
C TRP A 58 2.91 4.79 -1.52
N GLY A 59 1.72 5.35 -1.78
CA GLY A 59 0.62 5.35 -0.82
C GLY A 59 -0.06 3.99 -0.77
N GLU A 60 -0.41 3.54 0.43
CA GLU A 60 -0.89 2.16 0.65
C GLU A 60 -2.03 2.09 1.65
N PHE A 61 -2.81 1.01 1.56
CA PHE A 61 -3.85 0.65 2.51
C PHE A 61 -3.45 -0.56 3.35
N GLY A 62 -4.04 -0.69 4.54
CA GLY A 62 -3.88 -1.89 5.36
C GLY A 62 -4.98 -2.88 5.07
N ASP A 63 -4.63 -4.05 4.53
CA ASP A 63 -5.58 -5.15 4.30
C ASP A 63 -5.55 -6.24 5.38
N TRP A 64 -4.92 -5.92 6.51
CA TRP A 64 -4.93 -6.75 7.71
C TRP A 64 -6.36 -7.01 8.20
N GLY A 65 -6.63 -8.27 8.53
CA GLY A 65 -7.94 -8.71 9.03
C GLY A 65 -8.90 -9.19 7.95
N CYS A 66 -8.56 -9.11 6.66
CA CYS A 66 -9.31 -9.80 5.61
C CYS A 66 -9.03 -11.32 5.58
N GLU A 67 -7.98 -11.77 6.26
CA GLU A 67 -7.60 -13.18 6.32
C GLU A 67 -8.57 -13.99 7.21
N THR A 68 -9.24 -14.99 6.64
CA THR A 68 -10.26 -15.77 7.37
C THR A 68 -9.80 -17.14 7.86
N GLY A 69 -8.49 -17.31 8.08
CA GLY A 69 -7.93 -18.48 8.77
C GLY A 69 -7.92 -19.75 7.93
N GLY A 70 -7.00 -19.82 6.96
CA GLY A 70 -6.67 -21.04 6.22
C GLY A 70 -5.77 -20.77 5.01
N SER A 71 -4.88 -21.69 4.65
CA SER A 71 -4.07 -21.60 3.42
C SER A 71 -4.73 -22.24 2.20
N SER A 72 -5.98 -22.68 2.33
CA SER A 72 -6.76 -23.34 1.28
C SER A 72 -8.16 -22.74 1.11
N GLY A 73 -8.55 -22.48 -0.14
CA GLY A 73 -9.87 -21.95 -0.50
C GLY A 73 -9.95 -20.43 -0.54
N ASP A 74 -11.12 -19.89 -0.21
CA ASP A 74 -11.41 -18.45 -0.10
C ASP A 74 -10.89 -17.93 1.24
N ASN A 75 -9.61 -17.56 1.29
CA ASN A 75 -8.93 -17.26 2.55
C ASN A 75 -8.66 -15.78 2.79
N GLN A 76 -8.84 -14.92 1.79
CA GLN A 76 -8.85 -13.47 1.94
C GLN A 76 -10.23 -12.95 1.50
N LYS A 77 -10.91 -12.26 2.41
CA LYS A 77 -12.31 -11.85 2.27
C LYS A 77 -12.48 -10.38 2.67
N PRO A 78 -11.82 -9.45 1.97
CA PRO A 78 -12.10 -8.04 2.18
C PRO A 78 -13.57 -7.77 1.84
N ASP A 79 -14.21 -6.85 2.56
CA ASP A 79 -15.59 -6.48 2.32
C ASP A 79 -15.68 -5.09 1.68
N ALA A 80 -16.89 -4.61 1.44
CA ALA A 80 -17.11 -3.31 0.81
C ALA A 80 -16.58 -2.12 1.64
N SER A 81 -16.33 -2.29 2.95
CA SER A 81 -15.78 -1.22 3.78
C SER A 81 -14.35 -0.87 3.37
N TYR A 82 -13.59 -1.81 2.80
CA TYR A 82 -12.23 -1.56 2.31
C TYR A 82 -12.24 -0.54 1.18
N VAL A 83 -13.21 -0.62 0.27
CA VAL A 83 -13.36 0.35 -0.84
C VAL A 83 -13.69 1.74 -0.29
N ALA A 84 -14.60 1.82 0.68
CA ALA A 84 -14.99 3.09 1.28
C ALA A 84 -13.83 3.76 2.03
N GLN A 85 -13.16 3.01 2.92
CA GLN A 85 -12.02 3.50 3.69
C GLN A 85 -10.82 3.84 2.81
N TRP A 86 -10.63 3.11 1.72
CA TRP A 86 -9.59 3.43 0.75
C TRP A 86 -9.87 4.74 0.02
N LEU A 87 -11.11 5.00 -0.36
CA LEU A 87 -11.51 6.29 -0.94
C LEU A 87 -11.28 7.45 0.04
N GLU A 88 -11.51 7.25 1.34
CA GLU A 88 -11.19 8.25 2.37
C GLU A 88 -9.68 8.54 2.43
N ALA A 89 -8.83 7.51 2.36
CA ALA A 89 -7.37 7.66 2.32
C ALA A 89 -6.92 8.41 1.06
N LEU A 90 -7.45 8.04 -0.11
CA LEU A 90 -7.17 8.73 -1.37
C LEU A 90 -7.60 10.19 -1.33
N GLU A 91 -8.79 10.50 -0.81
CA GLU A 91 -9.31 11.86 -0.69
C GLU A 91 -8.40 12.72 0.20
N ARG A 92 -8.03 12.20 1.37
CA ARG A 92 -7.15 12.90 2.32
C ARG A 92 -5.78 13.18 1.69
N ASP A 93 -5.20 12.18 1.04
CA ASP A 93 -3.79 12.21 0.64
C ASP A 93 -3.55 12.73 -0.79
N TYR A 94 -4.61 12.97 -1.57
CA TYR A 94 -4.56 13.34 -2.98
C TYR A 94 -3.59 14.49 -3.31
N SER A 95 -3.49 15.47 -2.41
CA SER A 95 -2.75 16.70 -2.64
C SER A 95 -1.24 16.58 -2.39
N HIS A 96 -0.75 15.44 -1.90
CA HIS A 96 0.67 15.24 -1.62
C HIS A 96 1.45 14.94 -2.92
N PRO A 97 2.38 15.81 -3.35
CA PRO A 97 3.21 15.56 -4.52
C PRO A 97 4.25 14.45 -4.31
N SER A 98 4.61 14.14 -3.05
CA SER A 98 5.50 13.00 -2.75
C SER A 98 4.89 11.66 -3.16
N ILE A 99 3.56 11.54 -3.16
CA ILE A 99 2.88 10.31 -3.57
C ILE A 99 2.98 10.17 -5.08
N ILE A 100 3.63 9.08 -5.53
CA ILE A 100 3.84 8.78 -6.94
C ILE A 100 3.06 7.57 -7.44
N GLY A 101 2.30 6.90 -6.56
CA GLY A 101 1.52 5.72 -6.90
C GLY A 101 0.71 5.20 -5.71
N TRP A 102 -0.24 4.32 -6.03
CA TRP A 102 -1.25 3.82 -5.09
C TRP A 102 -1.30 2.28 -5.06
N CYS A 103 -1.34 1.69 -3.86
CA CYS A 103 -1.44 0.24 -3.63
C CYS A 103 -2.57 -0.06 -2.62
N PRO A 104 -3.74 -0.54 -3.04
CA PRO A 104 -4.85 -0.79 -2.13
C PRO A 104 -4.75 -2.11 -1.36
N LEU A 105 -3.98 -3.10 -1.82
CA LEU A 105 -3.88 -4.42 -1.19
C LEU A 105 -2.43 -4.93 -1.23
N ASN A 106 -2.08 -5.86 -0.35
CA ASN A 106 -0.76 -6.45 -0.28
C ASN A 106 -0.85 -7.99 -0.20
N GLU A 107 0.01 -8.66 -0.96
CA GLU A 107 0.23 -10.10 -0.92
C GLU A 107 -1.07 -10.90 -1.04
N THR A 108 -1.81 -10.74 -2.13
CA THR A 108 -2.99 -11.58 -2.32
C THR A 108 -2.57 -13.00 -2.73
N TYR A 109 -2.45 -13.90 -1.77
CA TYR A 109 -1.94 -15.27 -1.95
C TYR A 109 -3.04 -16.30 -2.27
N GLN A 110 -4.32 -15.92 -2.23
CA GLN A 110 -5.41 -16.79 -2.65
C GLN A 110 -5.21 -17.28 -4.09
N LYS A 111 -5.32 -18.58 -4.35
CA LYS A 111 -5.12 -19.13 -5.70
C LYS A 111 -6.15 -18.60 -6.69
N LEU A 112 -5.68 -18.24 -7.89
CA LEU A 112 -6.54 -17.92 -9.03
C LEU A 112 -7.22 -19.20 -9.55
N HIS A 113 -8.46 -19.04 -10.01
CA HIS A 113 -9.31 -20.11 -10.56
C HIS A 113 -10.38 -19.50 -11.48
N ASP A 114 -11.15 -20.33 -12.17
CA ASP A 114 -12.12 -19.86 -13.18
C ASP A 114 -13.42 -19.24 -12.60
N ARG A 115 -13.58 -19.17 -11.28
CA ARG A 115 -14.69 -18.45 -10.61
C ARG A 115 -14.23 -17.07 -10.15
N ILE A 116 -15.17 -16.15 -9.98
CA ILE A 116 -14.91 -14.85 -9.36
C ILE A 116 -15.11 -15.00 -7.85
N THR A 117 -14.09 -14.65 -7.06
CA THR A 117 -14.20 -14.57 -5.59
C THR A 117 -14.51 -13.16 -5.11
N GLN A 118 -14.88 -13.06 -3.83
CA GLN A 118 -14.98 -11.78 -3.14
C GLN A 118 -13.68 -10.95 -3.23
N LEU A 119 -12.52 -11.61 -3.11
CA LEU A 119 -11.23 -10.95 -3.25
C LEU A 119 -11.04 -10.37 -4.67
N ASP A 120 -11.45 -11.10 -5.71
CA ASP A 120 -11.36 -10.60 -7.09
C ASP A 120 -12.28 -9.40 -7.31
N ASP A 121 -13.53 -9.48 -6.82
CA ASP A 121 -14.50 -8.39 -6.91
C ASP A 121 -14.05 -7.12 -6.17
N VAL A 122 -13.56 -7.28 -4.93
CA VAL A 122 -13.12 -6.13 -4.11
C VAL A 122 -11.80 -5.56 -4.64
N THR A 123 -10.85 -6.38 -5.07
CA THR A 123 -9.61 -5.89 -5.70
C THR A 123 -9.94 -5.07 -6.95
N ARG A 124 -10.83 -5.58 -7.81
CA ARG A 124 -11.29 -4.83 -8.99
C ARG A 124 -12.02 -3.54 -8.61
N ALA A 125 -12.86 -3.56 -7.57
CA ALA A 125 -13.56 -2.36 -7.10
C ALA A 125 -12.59 -1.30 -6.56
N MET A 126 -11.61 -1.68 -5.73
CA MET A 126 -10.60 -0.77 -5.21
C MET A 126 -9.73 -0.20 -6.34
N PHE A 127 -9.31 -1.01 -7.30
CA PHE A 127 -8.57 -0.55 -8.48
C PHE A 127 -9.37 0.50 -9.27
N LEU A 128 -10.60 0.16 -9.67
CA LEU A 128 -11.45 1.07 -10.45
C LEU A 128 -11.78 2.36 -9.69
N ALA A 129 -12.04 2.26 -8.39
CA ALA A 129 -12.26 3.42 -7.52
C ALA A 129 -11.03 4.33 -7.47
N THR A 130 -9.83 3.74 -7.37
CA THR A 130 -8.56 4.49 -7.41
C THR A 130 -8.39 5.22 -8.72
N LYS A 131 -8.56 4.52 -9.86
CA LYS A 131 -8.44 5.13 -11.20
C LYS A 131 -9.49 6.21 -11.46
N ALA A 132 -10.68 6.10 -10.85
CA ALA A 132 -11.72 7.11 -10.95
C ALA A 132 -11.42 8.36 -10.11
N MET A 133 -10.84 8.17 -8.91
CA MET A 133 -10.48 9.26 -8.00
C MET A 133 -9.21 10.00 -8.45
N ASP A 134 -8.19 9.25 -8.85
CA ASP A 134 -6.90 9.79 -9.26
C ASP A 134 -6.44 9.25 -10.61
N THR A 135 -6.55 10.10 -11.63
CA THR A 135 -6.10 9.81 -13.00
C THR A 135 -4.64 10.20 -13.24
N THR A 136 -3.96 10.77 -12.25
CA THR A 136 -2.61 11.34 -12.39
C THR A 136 -1.51 10.39 -11.95
N ARG A 137 -1.84 9.35 -11.17
CA ARG A 137 -0.88 8.41 -10.59
C ARG A 137 -1.17 6.96 -11.01
N PRO A 138 -0.15 6.10 -11.17
CA PRO A 138 -0.32 4.68 -11.43
C PRO A 138 -0.83 3.94 -10.20
N VAL A 139 -1.49 2.80 -10.44
CA VAL A 139 -2.03 1.90 -9.44
C VAL A 139 -1.44 0.51 -9.59
N VAL A 140 -1.02 -0.06 -8.47
CA VAL A 140 -0.72 -1.50 -8.31
C VAL A 140 -1.94 -2.09 -7.62
N ASP A 141 -2.66 -3.03 -8.24
CA ASP A 141 -3.89 -3.60 -7.68
C ASP A 141 -3.67 -4.33 -6.34
N ALA A 142 -2.60 -5.11 -6.27
CA ALA A 142 -2.09 -5.74 -5.07
C ALA A 142 -0.57 -5.90 -5.20
N SER A 143 0.21 -5.47 -4.20
CA SER A 143 1.66 -5.64 -4.26
C SER A 143 2.06 -7.03 -3.77
N GLY A 144 2.78 -7.79 -4.59
CA GLY A 144 3.25 -9.14 -4.28
C GLY A 144 2.22 -10.25 -4.55
N TYR A 145 2.76 -11.45 -4.79
CA TYR A 145 2.03 -12.68 -5.13
C TYR A 145 1.10 -12.54 -6.34
N ALA A 146 -0.23 -12.61 -6.16
CA ALA A 146 -1.16 -12.67 -7.29
C ALA A 146 -1.74 -11.28 -7.59
N HIS A 147 -1.42 -10.73 -8.76
CA HIS A 147 -2.20 -9.67 -9.37
C HIS A 147 -3.50 -10.26 -9.93
N ARG A 148 -4.62 -9.56 -9.73
CA ARG A 148 -5.98 -10.01 -10.08
C ARG A 148 -6.65 -9.13 -11.13
N VAL A 149 -6.13 -7.92 -11.34
CA VAL A 149 -6.64 -6.96 -12.30
C VAL A 149 -5.68 -6.88 -13.48
N ALA A 150 -6.16 -7.30 -14.66
CA ALA A 150 -5.37 -7.29 -15.88
C ALA A 150 -5.00 -5.86 -16.35
N GLU A 151 -5.78 -4.87 -15.91
CA GLU A 151 -5.59 -3.45 -16.24
C GLU A 151 -4.68 -2.71 -15.26
N THR A 152 -4.09 -3.37 -14.25
CA THR A 152 -3.17 -2.72 -13.29
C THR A 152 -2.02 -2.03 -14.02
N ASP A 153 -1.65 -0.82 -13.60
CA ASP A 153 -0.66 -0.01 -14.31
C ASP A 153 0.76 -0.58 -14.09
N ILE A 154 1.00 -1.15 -12.92
CA ILE A 154 2.28 -1.74 -12.52
C ILE A 154 2.03 -3.15 -11.94
N TYR A 155 2.92 -4.06 -12.33
CA TYR A 155 3.06 -5.40 -11.75
C TYR A 155 4.35 -5.44 -10.95
N ASP A 156 4.33 -6.03 -9.76
CA ASP A 156 5.50 -6.25 -8.93
C ASP A 156 5.56 -7.69 -8.40
N SER A 157 6.56 -7.98 -7.58
CA SER A 157 6.72 -9.30 -6.98
C SER A 157 7.59 -9.20 -5.73
N HIS A 158 7.28 -10.04 -4.73
CA HIS A 158 8.08 -10.19 -3.53
C HIS A 158 9.00 -11.39 -3.71
N ASN A 159 10.29 -11.11 -3.93
CA ASN A 159 11.32 -12.14 -4.01
C ASN A 159 12.20 -12.11 -2.77
N TYR A 160 12.20 -13.22 -2.04
CA TYR A 160 13.01 -13.41 -0.83
C TYR A 160 14.23 -14.32 -1.06
N GLU A 161 14.50 -14.73 -2.31
CA GLU A 161 15.70 -15.49 -2.67
C GLU A 161 16.95 -14.71 -2.26
N GLN A 162 17.84 -15.38 -1.54
CA GLN A 162 19.06 -14.79 -0.98
C GLN A 162 20.28 -15.08 -1.86
N ASP A 163 20.14 -15.95 -2.87
CA ASP A 163 21.15 -16.24 -3.89
C ASP A 163 20.73 -15.65 -5.26
N PRO A 164 21.17 -14.42 -5.60
CA PRO A 164 20.67 -13.65 -6.75
C PRO A 164 21.13 -14.15 -8.13
#